data_AF-A0A7C6XIW8-F1
#
_entry.id   AF-A0A7C6XIW8-F1
#
_cell.length_a   1.000
_cell.length_b   1.000
_cell.length_c   1.000
_cell.angle_alpha   90.00
_cell.angle_beta   90.00
_cell.angle_gamma   90.00
#
_symmetry.space_group_name_H-M   'P 1'
#
loop_
_entity.id
_entity.type
_entity.pdbx_description
1 polymer ?
#
loop_
_entity_poly.entity_id
_entity_poly.type
_entity_poly.pdbx_seq_one_letter_code
_entity_poly.pdbx_strand_id
1 'polypeptide(L)'
;MGSSFRRGFITGLLGPLAFLIALVTWIYRSTGKLPFPIKSEQEGELLVALVPPEEVQAHWQVWQQDLAPAVAKVRALYEDVRDTFLSSA
;
A
#
# COMPACT_ATOMS: atom_id res chain seq x y z
N MET A 1 15.03 7.52 -22.61
CA MET A 1 15.15 6.38 -21.67
C MET A 1 14.57 5.13 -22.31
N GLY A 2 15.38 4.06 -22.48
CA GLY A 2 15.06 2.89 -23.31
C GLY A 2 13.85 2.08 -22.84
N SER A 3 13.10 1.55 -23.80
CA SER A 3 11.89 0.73 -23.61
C SER A 3 12.05 -0.44 -22.61
N SER A 4 13.26 -0.95 -22.42
CA SER A 4 13.57 -2.01 -21.44
C SER A 4 13.44 -1.56 -19.98
N PHE A 5 13.77 -0.32 -19.64
CA PHE A 5 13.67 0.16 -18.24
C PHE A 5 12.20 0.36 -17.83
N ARG A 6 11.37 0.91 -18.74
CA ARG A 6 9.92 1.02 -18.53
C ARG A 6 9.27 -0.36 -18.38
N ARG A 7 9.64 -1.33 -19.21
CA ARG A 7 9.15 -2.71 -19.06
C ARG A 7 9.52 -3.30 -17.70
N GLY A 8 10.79 -3.22 -17.30
CA GLY A 8 11.26 -3.76 -16.02
C GLY A 8 10.61 -3.11 -14.80
N PHE A 9 10.41 -1.79 -14.83
CA PHE A 9 9.71 -1.07 -13.77
C PHE A 9 8.23 -1.45 -13.69
N ILE A 10 7.54 -1.55 -14.82
CA ILE A 10 6.12 -1.90 -14.89
C ILE A 10 5.89 -3.33 -14.39
N THR A 11 6.66 -4.33 -14.85
CA THR A 11 6.52 -5.71 -14.31
C THR A 11 6.97 -5.81 -12.86
N GLY A 12 8.03 -5.07 -12.47
CA GLY A 12 8.54 -5.05 -11.10
C GLY A 12 7.56 -4.46 -10.09
N LEU A 13 6.71 -3.50 -10.50
CA LEU A 13 5.76 -2.84 -9.61
C LEU A 13 4.34 -3.44 -9.72
N LEU A 14 3.83 -3.65 -10.94
CA LEU A 14 2.46 -4.14 -11.14
C LEU A 14 2.29 -5.58 -10.71
N GLY A 15 3.31 -6.43 -10.87
CA GLY A 15 3.25 -7.83 -10.45
C GLY A 15 2.95 -7.98 -8.95
N PRO A 16 3.79 -7.43 -8.07
CA PRO A 16 3.56 -7.45 -6.63
C PRO A 16 2.22 -6.80 -6.22
N LEU A 17 1.85 -5.67 -6.83
CA LEU A 17 0.55 -5.02 -6.57
C LEU A 17 -0.62 -5.93 -6.93
N ALA A 18 -0.61 -6.54 -8.11
CA ALA A 18 -1.66 -7.44 -8.56
C ALA A 18 -1.77 -8.66 -7.64
N PHE A 19 -0.63 -9.21 -7.21
CA PHE A 19 -0.59 -10.31 -6.25
C PHE A 19 -1.21 -9.91 -4.90
N LEU A 20 -0.85 -8.74 -4.36
CA LEU A 20 -1.41 -8.24 -3.10
C LEU A 20 -2.93 -8.04 -3.20
N ILE A 21 -3.41 -7.43 -4.28
CA ILE A 21 -4.84 -7.24 -4.52
C ILE A 21 -5.56 -8.60 -4.59
N ALA A 22 -5.00 -9.55 -5.34
CA ALA A 22 -5.57 -10.89 -5.45
C ALA A 22 -5.61 -11.62 -4.11
N LEU A 23 -4.54 -11.53 -3.31
CA LEU A 23 -4.45 -12.13 -1.99
C LEU A 23 -5.50 -11.56 -1.02
N VAL A 24 -5.59 -10.23 -0.93
CA VAL A 24 -6.59 -9.55 -0.08
C VAL A 24 -8.01 -9.92 -0.52
N THR A 25 -8.27 -9.94 -1.83
CA THR A 25 -9.57 -10.34 -2.39
C THR A 25 -9.91 -11.78 -2.03
N TRP A 26 -8.94 -12.69 -2.12
CA TRP A 26 -9.14 -14.09 -1.77
C TRP A 26 -9.45 -14.28 -0.28
N ILE A 27 -8.72 -13.60 0.61
CA ILE A 27 -8.97 -13.61 2.05
C ILE A 27 -10.38 -13.08 2.36
N TYR A 28 -10.76 -11.96 1.75
CA TYR A 28 -12.09 -11.38 1.92
C TYR A 28 -13.20 -12.32 1.46
N ARG A 29 -13.07 -12.93 0.28
CA ARG A 29 -14.06 -13.88 -0.22
C ARG A 29 -14.18 -15.13 0.65
N SER A 30 -13.10 -15.52 1.32
CA SER A 30 -13.07 -16.72 2.16
C SER A 30 -13.57 -16.48 3.59
N THR A 31 -13.39 -15.26 4.12
CA THR A 31 -13.63 -14.96 5.56
C THR A 31 -14.64 -13.84 5.81
N GLY A 32 -15.01 -13.06 4.80
CA GLY A 32 -15.79 -11.83 4.94
C GLY A 32 -15.02 -10.67 5.61
N LYS A 33 -13.73 -10.84 5.88
CA LYS A 33 -12.88 -9.90 6.62
C LYS A 33 -11.63 -9.52 5.82
N LEU A 34 -11.04 -8.39 6.18
CA LEU A 34 -9.83 -7.86 5.55
C LEU A 34 -8.63 -7.98 6.49
N PRO A 35 -7.45 -8.39 5.99
CA PRO A 35 -6.23 -8.33 6.78
C PRO A 35 -5.81 -6.86 6.95
N PHE A 36 -5.76 -6.38 8.18
CA PHE A 36 -5.44 -4.98 8.48
C PHE A 36 -4.52 -4.87 9.70
N PRO A 37 -3.55 -3.94 9.68
CA PRO A 37 -2.71 -3.68 10.85
C PRO A 37 -3.54 -3.01 11.94
N ILE A 38 -3.54 -3.59 13.13
CA ILE A 38 -4.12 -3.03 14.34
C ILE A 38 -2.99 -2.67 15.33
N LYS A 39 -3.19 -1.60 16.09
CA LYS A 39 -2.20 -1.19 17.10
C LYS A 39 -2.23 -2.18 18.26
N SER A 40 -1.09 -2.79 18.59
CA SER A 40 -0.94 -3.59 19.81
C SER A 40 -0.89 -2.67 21.04
N GLU A 41 -1.25 -3.20 22.21
CA GLU A 41 -1.01 -2.52 23.49
C GLU A 41 0.48 -2.48 23.85
N GLN A 42 1.29 -3.34 23.22
CA GLN A 42 2.75 -3.37 23.40
C GLN A 42 3.42 -2.42 22.41
N GLU A 43 4.25 -1.50 22.93
CA GLU A 43 5.03 -0.59 22.11
C GLU A 43 5.97 -1.35 21.17
N GLY A 44 5.90 -1.03 19.87
CA GLY A 44 6.77 -1.62 18.84
C GLY A 44 6.22 -2.89 18.17
N GLU A 45 5.06 -3.38 18.58
CA GLU A 45 4.44 -4.56 17.97
C GLU A 45 3.35 -4.17 16.96
N LEU A 46 3.49 -4.66 15.72
CA LEU A 46 2.48 -4.52 14.67
C LEU A 46 1.71 -5.83 14.53
N LEU A 47 0.44 -5.82 14.92
CA LEU A 47 -0.43 -6.98 14.77
C LEU A 47 -1.23 -6.85 13.48
N VAL A 48 -1.27 -7.91 12.67
CA VAL A 48 -2.14 -7.99 11.49
C VAL A 48 -3.30 -8.92 11.82
N ALA A 49 -4.50 -8.37 11.88
CA ALA A 49 -5.72 -9.11 12.22
C ALA A 49 -6.71 -9.08 11.06
N LEU A 50 -7.64 -10.04 11.05
CA LEU A 50 -8.78 -10.04 10.14
C LEU A 50 -9.90 -9.21 10.74
N VAL A 51 -10.13 -8.02 10.18
CA VAL A 51 -11.15 -7.06 10.63
C VAL A 51 -12.33 -6.98 9.66
N PRO A 52 -13.55 -6.74 10.15
CA PRO A 52 -14.68 -6.42 9.29
C PRO A 52 -14.39 -5.16 8.44
N PRO A 53 -14.87 -5.09 7.18
CA PRO A 53 -14.65 -3.93 6.30
C PRO A 53 -15.09 -2.59 6.91
N GLU A 54 -16.17 -2.59 7.68
CA GLU A 54 -16.72 -1.44 8.39
C GLU A 54 -15.78 -0.87 9.46
N GLU A 55 -14.91 -1.70 10.05
CA GLU A 55 -13.95 -1.30 11.09
C GLU A 55 -12.63 -0.77 10.52
N VAL A 56 -12.34 -1.04 9.24
CA VAL A 56 -11.11 -0.61 8.58
C VAL A 56 -10.91 0.90 8.67
N GLN A 57 -11.99 1.68 8.48
CA GLN A 57 -11.93 3.14 8.55
C GLN A 57 -11.49 3.63 9.94
N ALA A 58 -12.00 3.00 11.00
CA ALA A 58 -11.65 3.35 12.38
C ALA A 58 -10.18 3.05 12.67
N HIS A 59 -9.68 1.87 12.27
CA HIS A 59 -8.26 1.55 12.42
C HIS A 59 -7.36 2.44 11.56
N TRP A 60 -7.79 2.81 10.35
CA TRP A 60 -7.04 3.72 9.49
C TRP A 60 -6.86 5.11 10.10
N GLN A 61 -7.89 5.65 10.77
CA GLN A 61 -7.79 6.94 11.45
C GLN A 61 -6.72 6.95 12.54
N VAL A 62 -6.53 5.82 13.25
CA VAL A 62 -5.45 5.67 14.24
C VAL A 62 -4.08 5.74 13.56
N TRP A 63 -3.94 5.12 12.39
CA TRP A 63 -2.68 5.09 11.65
C TRP A 63 -2.36 6.37 10.87
N GLN A 64 -3.35 7.19 10.54
CA GLN A 64 -3.15 8.37 9.70
C GLN A 64 -2.08 9.33 10.23
N GLN A 65 -2.03 9.52 11.54
CA GLN A 65 -1.06 10.43 12.17
C GLN A 65 0.36 9.84 12.11
N ASP A 66 0.49 8.54 12.40
CA ASP A 66 1.78 7.84 12.43
C ASP A 66 2.35 7.65 11.01
N LEU A 67 1.47 7.49 10.02
CA LEU A 67 1.85 7.27 8.61
C LEU A 67 2.03 8.56 7.82
N ALA A 68 1.62 9.72 8.34
CA ALA A 68 1.77 11.02 7.68
C ALA A 68 3.19 11.25 7.07
N PRO A 69 4.31 11.02 7.79
CA PRO A 69 5.64 11.20 7.22
C PRO A 69 5.96 10.18 6.12
N ALA A 70 5.48 8.95 6.23
CA ALA A 70 5.68 7.91 5.22
C ALA A 70 4.90 8.24 3.94
N VAL A 71 3.64 8.68 4.08
CA VAL A 71 2.79 9.13 2.98
C VAL A 71 3.40 10.34 2.27
N ALA A 72 3.98 11.28 3.01
CA ALA A 72 4.68 12.43 2.44
C ALA A 72 5.88 12.01 1.58
N LYS A 73 6.68 11.03 2.03
CA LYS A 73 7.80 10.48 1.25
C LYS A 73 7.35 9.80 -0.03
N VAL A 74 6.27 9.02 0.03
CA VAL A 74 5.69 8.38 -1.16
C VAL A 74 5.15 9.42 -2.14
N ARG A 75 4.50 10.49 -1.65
CA ARG A 75 4.05 11.59 -2.49
C ARG A 75 5.21 12.29 -3.18
N ALA A 76 6.27 12.61 -2.46
CA ALA A 76 7.47 13.23 -3.04
C ALA A 76 8.10 12.33 -4.13
N LEU A 77 8.23 11.02 -3.87
CA LEU A 77 8.72 10.07 -4.86
C LEU A 77 7.81 10.01 -6.11
N TYR A 78 6.49 10.07 -5.92
CA TYR A 78 5.55 10.11 -7.04
C TYR A 78 5.70 11.39 -7.88
N GLU A 79 5.85 12.54 -7.23
CA GLU A 79 6.08 13.83 -7.90
C GLU A 79 7.39 13.81 -8.69
N ASP A 80 8.48 13.30 -8.11
CA ASP A 80 9.76 13.14 -8.81
C ASP A 80 9.65 12.21 -10.02
N VAL A 81 8.98 11.06 -9.89
CA VAL A 81 8.80 10.12 -11.00
C VAL A 81 7.93 10.75 -12.09
N ARG A 82 6.83 11.41 -11.71
CA ARG A 82 5.94 12.11 -12.65
C ARG A 82 6.71 13.18 -13.41
N ASP A 83 7.43 14.04 -12.72
CA ASP A 83 8.13 15.17 -13.32
C ASP A 83 9.29 14.68 -14.20
N THR A 84 9.99 13.61 -13.80
CA THR A 84 10.99 12.94 -14.65
C THR A 84 10.38 12.35 -15.93
N PHE A 85 9.20 11.73 -15.84
CA PHE A 85 8.54 11.14 -17.00
C PHE A 85 7.83 12.16 -17.91
N LEU A 86 7.33 13.27 -17.36
CA LEU A 86 6.66 14.34 -18.11
C LEU A 86 7.63 15.37 -18.68
N SER A 87 8.79 15.61 -18.06
CA SER A 87 9.83 16.49 -18.63
C SER A 87 10.66 15.81 -19.74
N SER A 88 10.55 14.49 -19.88
CA SER A 88 11.22 13.70 -20.91
C SER A 88 10.30 13.25 -22.04
N ALA A 89 9.08 13.79 -22.11
CA ALA A 89 8.11 13.67 -23.20
C ALA A 89 8.01 14.99 -23.97
#